data_AF-A0A8D5G353-F1
#
_entry.id   AF-A0A8D5G353-F1
#
_cell.length_a   1.000
_cell.length_b   1.000
_cell.length_c   1.000
_cell.angle_alpha   90.00
_cell.angle_beta   90.00
_cell.angle_gamma   90.00
#
_symmetry.space_group_name_H-M   'P 1'
#
loop_
_entity.id
_entity.type
_entity.pdbx_description
1 polymer ?
#
loop_
_entity_poly.entity_id
_entity_poly.type
_entity_poly.pdbx_seq_one_letter_code
_entity_poly.pdbx_strand_id
1 'polypeptide(L)'
;MKTIVYQSYRTTNVPAWIETCMQTVRSWAALNGFEYQFIDDGLFDYIPNWVREKSVGEICPQTDLARLIVAKKYLSQGYEQTIWIDADMVVFAPEHLVVSPQTGYLFCHETWVKSDQQGKLAITHHINNSITSFAKHNQQLDFLIDACLRIASLKPKLTRLDLGTTLLSNLGNAIPIPLLTNVGMLSPDMMIDITSGTDLYLKAYAAKMMAPLACANMCASLVGRSSRDVASDNLLYEQVINKCLESKGEVVNRHFIPR
;
A
#
# COMPACT_ATOMS: atom_id res chain seq x y z
N MET A 1 22.63 1.88 -7.11
CA MET A 1 22.34 1.77 -5.68
C MET A 1 21.87 0.36 -5.41
N LYS A 2 22.41 -0.35 -4.41
CA LYS A 2 21.98 -1.73 -4.12
C LYS A 2 20.61 -1.72 -3.43
N THR A 3 19.56 -2.07 -4.16
CA THR A 3 18.17 -1.95 -3.71
C THR A 3 17.52 -3.32 -3.57
N ILE A 4 16.77 -3.53 -2.50
CA ILE A 4 15.91 -4.71 -2.30
C ILE A 4 14.44 -4.31 -2.20
N VAL A 5 13.62 -4.96 -3.01
CA VAL A 5 12.17 -4.97 -2.93
C VAL A 5 11.75 -6.22 -2.16
N TYR A 6 10.84 -6.08 -1.21
CA TYR A 6 10.33 -7.22 -0.46
C TYR A 6 8.83 -7.12 -0.21
N GLN A 7 8.18 -8.27 -0.24
CA GLN A 7 6.74 -8.42 -0.01
C GLN A 7 6.50 -9.63 0.90
N SER A 8 5.33 -9.66 1.52
CA SER A 8 4.89 -10.84 2.25
C SER A 8 3.43 -11.16 2.02
N TYR A 9 3.17 -12.46 1.92
CA TYR A 9 1.83 -13.02 1.90
C TYR A 9 1.90 -14.49 2.36
N ARG A 10 0.77 -15.06 2.78
CA ARG A 10 0.66 -16.51 3.01
C ARG A 10 0.94 -17.29 1.72
N THR A 11 1.35 -18.55 1.84
CA THR A 11 1.68 -19.43 0.69
C THR A 11 0.59 -20.45 0.37
N THR A 12 -0.48 -20.50 1.16
CA THR A 12 -1.60 -21.42 0.97
C THR A 12 -2.89 -20.65 0.67
N ASN A 13 -3.74 -21.22 -0.19
CA ASN A 13 -5.01 -20.61 -0.60
C ASN A 13 -4.85 -19.13 -1.00
N VAL A 14 -3.84 -18.87 -1.84
CA VAL A 14 -3.55 -17.55 -2.38
C VAL A 14 -4.51 -17.31 -3.55
N PRO A 15 -5.31 -16.22 -3.52
CA PRO A 15 -6.14 -15.88 -4.67
C PRO A 15 -5.28 -15.56 -5.90
N ALA A 16 -5.72 -16.00 -7.08
CA ALA A 16 -4.97 -15.79 -8.33
C ALA A 16 -4.66 -14.31 -8.59
N TRP A 17 -5.58 -13.40 -8.24
CA TRP A 17 -5.34 -11.97 -8.39
C TRP A 17 -4.25 -11.41 -7.46
N ILE A 18 -4.02 -12.00 -6.27
CA ILE A 18 -2.88 -11.64 -5.41
C ILE A 18 -1.58 -12.13 -6.03
N GLU A 19 -1.56 -13.33 -6.62
CA GLU A 19 -0.39 -13.83 -7.34
C GLU A 19 -0.03 -12.90 -8.50
N THR A 20 -1.03 -12.45 -9.27
CA THR A 20 -0.85 -11.45 -10.33
C THR A 20 -0.29 -10.14 -9.79
N CYS A 21 -0.84 -9.60 -8.70
CA CYS A 21 -0.30 -8.41 -8.04
C CYS A 21 1.19 -8.56 -7.70
N MET A 22 1.55 -9.61 -6.94
CA MET A 22 2.95 -9.88 -6.59
C MET A 22 3.85 -10.10 -7.82
N GLN A 23 3.34 -10.74 -8.87
CA GLN A 23 4.08 -10.93 -10.11
C GLN A 23 4.37 -9.59 -10.81
N THR A 24 3.43 -8.64 -10.82
CA THR A 24 3.67 -7.31 -11.41
C THR A 24 4.77 -6.55 -10.65
N VAL A 25 4.81 -6.68 -9.32
CA VAL A 25 5.88 -6.10 -8.49
C VAL A 25 7.23 -6.77 -8.75
N ARG A 26 7.28 -8.10 -8.87
CA ARG A 26 8.51 -8.84 -9.24
C ARG A 26 9.04 -8.38 -10.59
N SER A 27 8.17 -8.25 -11.58
CA SER A 27 8.52 -7.76 -12.91
C SER A 27 9.05 -6.32 -12.86
N TRP A 28 8.38 -5.42 -12.12
CA TRP A 28 8.86 -4.05 -11.92
C TRP A 28 10.23 -3.99 -11.22
N ALA A 29 10.44 -4.81 -10.18
CA ALA A 29 11.74 -4.90 -9.51
C ALA A 29 12.85 -5.35 -10.47
N ALA A 30 12.59 -6.39 -11.27
CA ALA A 30 13.53 -6.89 -12.27
C ALA A 30 13.83 -5.85 -13.36
N LEU A 31 12.83 -5.11 -13.85
CA LEU A 31 13.01 -4.03 -14.83
C LEU A 31 13.94 -2.93 -14.32
N ASN A 32 13.95 -2.67 -13.02
CA ASN A 32 14.81 -1.67 -12.39
C ASN A 32 16.15 -2.25 -11.89
N GLY A 33 16.41 -3.55 -12.09
CA GLY A 33 17.61 -4.21 -11.61
C GLY A 33 17.68 -4.33 -10.09
N PHE A 34 16.53 -4.33 -9.40
CA PHE A 34 16.45 -4.49 -7.95
C PHE A 34 16.40 -5.98 -7.56
N GLU A 35 17.00 -6.32 -6.42
CA GLU A 35 16.79 -7.64 -5.83
C GLU A 35 15.37 -7.74 -5.29
N TYR A 36 14.76 -8.93 -5.40
CA TYR A 36 13.41 -9.18 -4.91
C TYR A 36 13.42 -10.32 -3.89
N GLN A 37 12.81 -10.10 -2.72
CA GLN A 37 12.63 -11.12 -1.69
C GLN A 37 11.18 -11.27 -1.29
N PHE A 38 10.66 -12.50 -1.41
CA PHE A 38 9.38 -12.86 -0.82
C PHE A 38 9.59 -13.44 0.59
N ILE A 39 8.72 -13.07 1.52
CA ILE A 39 8.68 -13.59 2.88
C ILE A 39 7.28 -14.14 3.11
N ASP A 40 7.15 -15.38 3.55
CA ASP A 40 5.85 -15.95 3.90
C ASP A 40 5.36 -15.39 5.26
N ASP A 41 4.53 -16.15 5.98
CA ASP A 41 4.09 -15.79 7.33
C ASP A 41 5.25 -15.66 8.34
N GLY A 42 6.46 -16.11 8.00
CA GLY A 42 7.70 -15.85 8.75
C GLY A 42 8.05 -14.36 8.87
N LEU A 43 7.34 -13.46 8.17
CA LEU A 43 7.40 -12.02 8.43
C LEU A 43 7.08 -11.70 9.90
N PHE A 44 6.16 -12.43 10.52
CA PHE A 44 5.73 -12.17 11.89
C PHE A 44 6.68 -12.72 12.96
N ASP A 45 7.76 -13.39 12.57
CA ASP A 45 8.82 -13.81 13.49
C ASP A 45 9.76 -12.67 13.87
N TYR A 46 9.73 -11.57 13.10
CA TYR A 46 10.54 -10.38 13.37
C TYR A 46 9.95 -9.46 14.45
N ILE A 47 8.69 -9.67 14.86
CA ILE A 47 8.00 -8.80 15.82
C ILE A 47 7.96 -9.42 17.23
N PRO A 48 8.08 -8.60 18.30
CA PRO A 48 8.01 -9.12 19.66
C PRO A 48 6.66 -9.79 19.97
N ASN A 49 6.69 -10.91 20.70
CA ASN A 49 5.48 -11.67 21.08
C ASN A 49 4.40 -10.81 21.76
N TRP A 50 4.82 -9.93 22.67
CA TRP A 50 3.90 -9.06 23.40
C TRP A 50 3.16 -8.07 22.49
N VAL A 51 3.72 -7.70 21.32
CA VAL A 51 3.01 -6.88 20.32
C VAL A 51 1.97 -7.75 19.61
N ARG A 52 2.33 -8.98 19.22
CA ARG A 52 1.41 -9.94 18.58
C ARG A 52 0.17 -10.20 19.43
N GLU A 53 0.37 -10.39 20.73
CA GLU A 53 -0.70 -10.59 21.72
C GLU A 53 -1.68 -9.39 21.77
N LYS A 54 -1.19 -8.16 21.60
CA LYS A 54 -2.03 -6.95 21.57
C LYS A 54 -2.78 -6.76 20.24
N SER A 55 -2.39 -7.47 19.19
CA SER A 55 -2.99 -7.40 17.85
C SER A 55 -3.65 -8.70 17.42
N VAL A 56 -4.10 -9.53 18.37
CA VAL A 56 -4.83 -10.77 18.04
C VAL A 56 -6.09 -10.42 17.22
N GLY A 57 -6.20 -11.06 16.05
CA GLY A 57 -7.26 -10.80 15.06
C GLY A 57 -6.99 -9.63 14.12
N GLU A 58 -5.91 -8.86 14.33
CA GLU A 58 -5.55 -7.69 13.53
C GLU A 58 -4.14 -7.85 12.95
N ILE A 59 -4.06 -8.28 11.68
CA ILE A 59 -2.78 -8.53 11.03
C ILE A 59 -2.06 -7.23 10.61
N CYS A 60 -2.81 -6.16 10.32
CA CYS A 60 -2.25 -4.90 9.82
C CYS A 60 -1.18 -4.29 10.76
N PRO A 61 -1.43 -4.06 12.06
CA PRO A 61 -0.41 -3.52 12.95
C PRO A 61 0.83 -4.42 13.07
N GLN A 62 0.67 -5.74 12.91
CA GLN A 62 1.80 -6.69 12.90
C GLN A 62 2.66 -6.48 11.65
N THR A 63 2.04 -6.40 10.47
CA THR A 63 2.73 -6.13 9.21
C THR A 63 3.38 -4.74 9.20
N ASP A 64 2.73 -3.74 9.79
CA ASP A 64 3.25 -2.37 9.91
C ASP A 64 4.57 -2.31 10.68
N LEU A 65 4.68 -3.03 11.80
CA LEU A 65 5.94 -3.12 12.54
C LEU A 65 6.96 -4.03 11.84
N ALA A 66 6.52 -5.20 11.36
CA ALA A 66 7.42 -6.19 10.78
C ALA A 66 8.16 -5.66 9.54
N ARG A 67 7.46 -4.93 8.65
CA ARG A 67 8.08 -4.35 7.46
C ARG A 67 9.21 -3.38 7.79
N LEU A 68 9.10 -2.64 8.90
CA LEU A 68 10.15 -1.72 9.36
C LEU A 68 11.36 -2.47 9.94
N ILE A 69 11.12 -3.51 10.75
CA ILE A 69 12.21 -4.33 11.32
C ILE A 69 12.99 -5.04 10.21
N VAL A 70 12.26 -5.57 9.21
CA VAL A 70 12.87 -6.21 8.04
C VAL A 70 13.63 -5.21 7.17
N ALA A 71 13.11 -4.00 6.95
CA ALA A 71 13.87 -2.93 6.31
C ALA A 71 15.22 -2.69 7.01
N LYS A 72 15.19 -2.58 8.35
CA LYS A 72 16.41 -2.34 9.14
C LYS A 72 17.41 -3.48 8.98
N LYS A 73 16.94 -4.73 8.96
CA LYS A 73 17.76 -5.92 8.69
C LYS A 73 18.41 -5.87 7.32
N TYR A 74 17.69 -5.52 6.26
CA TYR A 74 18.30 -5.44 4.94
C TYR A 74 19.32 -4.31 4.84
N LEU A 75 19.03 -3.14 5.40
CA LEU A 75 20.01 -2.05 5.44
C LEU A 75 21.30 -2.45 6.19
N SER A 76 21.19 -3.25 7.27
CA SER A 76 22.37 -3.76 7.98
C SER A 76 23.14 -4.85 7.22
N GLN A 77 22.50 -5.52 6.25
CA GLN A 77 23.12 -6.49 5.33
C GLN A 77 23.84 -5.81 4.14
N GLY A 78 23.90 -4.48 4.12
CA GLY A 78 24.64 -3.73 3.10
C GLY A 78 23.80 -3.28 1.90
N TYR A 79 22.47 -3.43 1.95
CA TYR A 79 21.60 -2.73 1.01
C TYR A 79 21.63 -1.21 1.27
N GLU A 80 21.56 -0.45 0.18
CA GLU A 80 21.54 1.01 0.23
C GLU A 80 20.12 1.56 0.26
N GLN A 81 19.15 0.80 -0.25
CA GLN A 81 17.73 1.12 -0.21
C GLN A 81 16.91 -0.15 0.01
N THR A 82 15.86 -0.04 0.81
CA THR A 82 14.81 -1.05 0.93
C THR A 82 13.49 -0.48 0.40
N ILE A 83 12.68 -1.34 -0.19
CA ILE A 83 11.35 -0.99 -0.69
C ILE A 83 10.39 -2.11 -0.25
N TRP A 84 9.45 -1.77 0.63
CA TRP A 84 8.30 -2.62 0.90
C TRP A 84 7.18 -2.29 -0.08
N ILE A 85 6.49 -3.32 -0.58
CA ILE A 85 5.25 -3.16 -1.34
C ILE A 85 4.23 -4.20 -0.85
N ASP A 86 3.01 -3.77 -0.51
CA ASP A 86 1.95 -4.71 -0.10
C ASP A 86 1.65 -5.75 -1.20
N ALA A 87 1.26 -6.97 -0.82
CA ALA A 87 1.05 -8.08 -1.76
C ALA A 87 -0.15 -7.88 -2.70
N ASP A 88 -1.08 -7.00 -2.34
CA ASP A 88 -2.26 -6.62 -3.12
C ASP A 88 -2.03 -5.37 -3.97
N MET A 89 -0.77 -5.01 -4.24
CA MET A 89 -0.41 -3.93 -5.17
C MET A 89 -0.29 -4.45 -6.61
N VAL A 90 -1.02 -3.83 -7.54
CA VAL A 90 -0.86 -4.05 -8.99
C VAL A 90 -0.07 -2.91 -9.61
N VAL A 91 1.06 -3.22 -10.26
CA VAL A 91 1.87 -2.26 -11.03
C VAL A 91 1.49 -2.38 -12.51
N PHE A 92 0.87 -1.33 -13.06
CA PHE A 92 0.34 -1.34 -14.43
C PHE A 92 1.04 -0.35 -15.38
N ALA A 93 1.80 0.61 -14.85
CA ALA A 93 2.69 1.47 -15.64
C ALA A 93 4.09 1.49 -14.99
N PRO A 94 4.85 0.39 -15.08
CA PRO A 94 6.12 0.22 -14.36
C PRO A 94 7.15 1.31 -14.66
N GLU A 95 7.17 1.86 -15.87
CA GLU A 95 8.03 2.96 -16.32
C GLU A 95 7.76 4.29 -15.59
N HIS A 96 6.58 4.43 -14.97
CA HIS A 96 6.17 5.62 -14.24
C HIS A 96 6.23 5.46 -12.72
N LEU A 97 6.53 4.26 -12.22
CA LEU A 97 6.72 4.00 -10.79
C LEU A 97 8.19 4.18 -10.40
N VAL A 98 8.55 5.41 -10.00
CA VAL A 98 9.90 5.76 -9.53
C VAL A 98 9.90 5.89 -8.00
N VAL A 99 10.54 4.94 -7.31
CA VAL A 99 10.66 4.94 -5.85
C VAL A 99 12.07 5.36 -5.46
N SER A 100 12.28 6.67 -5.29
CA SER A 100 13.58 7.27 -4.94
C SER A 100 13.47 8.19 -3.73
N PRO A 101 13.82 7.72 -2.52
CA PRO A 101 13.71 8.51 -1.29
C PRO A 101 14.84 9.55 -1.19
N GLN A 102 14.68 10.71 -1.85
CA GLN A 102 15.67 11.80 -1.86
C GLN A 102 16.07 12.27 -0.45
N THR A 103 15.11 12.26 0.47
CA THR A 103 15.30 12.64 1.89
C THR A 103 15.46 11.42 2.80
N GLY A 104 15.84 10.26 2.24
CA GLY A 104 16.16 9.05 2.98
C GLY A 104 14.97 8.13 3.31
N TYR A 105 13.73 8.60 3.26
CA TYR A 105 12.53 7.74 3.32
C TYR A 105 11.43 8.25 2.40
N LEU A 106 10.39 7.42 2.21
CA LEU A 106 9.21 7.77 1.46
C LEU A 106 8.00 6.89 1.85
N PHE A 107 6.81 7.47 1.83
CA PHE A 107 5.49 6.82 2.03
C PHE A 107 4.54 7.13 0.88
N CYS A 108 3.27 6.71 0.94
CA CYS A 108 2.28 7.03 -0.07
C CYS A 108 1.28 8.08 0.42
N HIS A 109 0.96 9.03 -0.45
CA HIS A 109 -0.23 9.83 -0.31
C HIS A 109 -1.45 8.97 -0.62
N GLU A 110 -2.43 8.99 0.28
CA GLU A 110 -3.66 8.24 0.15
C GLU A 110 -4.83 9.18 -0.14
N THR A 111 -5.62 8.84 -1.16
CA THR A 111 -6.91 9.47 -1.42
C THR A 111 -8.00 8.41 -1.34
N TRP A 112 -9.04 8.67 -0.55
CA TRP A 112 -10.22 7.82 -0.46
C TRP A 112 -11.46 8.59 -0.90
N VAL A 113 -12.25 7.97 -1.78
CA VAL A 113 -13.57 8.46 -2.15
C VAL A 113 -14.61 7.48 -1.60
N LYS A 114 -15.57 8.00 -0.84
CA LYS A 114 -16.70 7.23 -0.30
C LYS A 114 -17.98 8.05 -0.41
N SER A 115 -19.11 7.38 -0.52
CA SER A 115 -20.40 8.04 -0.33
C SER A 115 -20.69 8.22 1.17
N ASP A 116 -21.19 9.38 1.56
CA ASP A 116 -21.76 9.60 2.88
C ASP A 116 -23.17 9.01 2.99
N GLN A 117 -23.79 9.12 4.17
CA GLN A 117 -25.14 8.60 4.43
C GLN A 117 -26.23 9.25 3.56
N GLN A 118 -25.94 10.40 2.94
CA GLN A 118 -26.85 11.15 2.07
C GLN A 118 -26.55 10.88 0.58
N GLY A 119 -25.61 9.98 0.27
CA GLY A 119 -25.19 9.66 -1.08
C GLY A 119 -24.25 10.70 -1.70
N LYS A 120 -23.77 11.68 -0.93
CA LYS A 120 -22.79 12.66 -1.41
C LYS A 120 -21.38 12.08 -1.29
N LEU A 121 -20.57 12.30 -2.32
CA LEU A 121 -19.17 11.86 -2.31
C LEU A 121 -18.36 12.72 -1.33
N ALA A 122 -17.77 12.05 -0.35
CA ALA A 122 -16.78 12.59 0.57
C ALA A 122 -15.39 12.09 0.16
N ILE A 123 -14.41 12.99 0.22
CA ILE A 123 -13.01 12.69 -0.08
C ILE A 123 -12.18 12.92 1.17
N THR A 124 -11.36 11.94 1.52
CA THR A 124 -10.41 12.03 2.63
C THR A 124 -9.00 11.74 2.16
N HIS A 125 -8.04 12.39 2.82
CA HIS A 125 -6.61 12.28 2.54
C HIS A 125 -5.87 11.75 3.76
N HIS A 126 -4.98 10.80 3.54
CA HIS A 126 -4.15 10.20 4.57
C HIS A 126 -2.75 9.92 4.05
N ILE A 127 -1.89 9.39 4.93
CA ILE A 127 -0.61 8.79 4.55
C ILE A 127 -0.71 7.30 4.85
N ASN A 128 -0.38 6.47 3.86
CA ASN A 128 -0.31 5.01 4.04
C ASN A 128 1.08 4.46 3.70
N ASN A 129 1.28 3.19 4.04
CA ASN A 129 2.54 2.47 3.91
C ASN A 129 2.45 1.30 2.91
N SER A 130 1.50 1.37 1.96
CA SER A 130 1.34 0.34 0.93
C SER A 130 2.56 0.22 0.02
N ILE A 131 3.30 1.32 -0.17
CA ILE A 131 4.71 1.34 -0.55
C ILE A 131 5.47 2.15 0.49
N THR A 132 6.59 1.60 0.98
CA THR A 132 7.53 2.37 1.81
C THR A 132 8.94 2.15 1.33
N SER A 133 9.77 3.18 1.44
CA SER A 133 11.19 3.04 1.15
C SER A 133 12.05 3.72 2.18
N PHE A 134 13.18 3.10 2.51
CA PHE A 134 14.20 3.65 3.39
C PHE A 134 15.58 3.49 2.75
N ALA A 135 16.33 4.58 2.70
CA ALA A 135 17.74 4.58 2.32
C ALA A 135 18.63 4.32 3.56
N LYS A 136 19.85 3.90 3.30
CA LYS A 136 20.90 3.75 4.31
C LYS A 136 21.12 5.08 5.04
N HIS A 137 21.50 4.99 6.32
CA HIS A 137 21.77 6.13 7.21
C HIS A 137 20.56 7.03 7.52
N ASN A 138 19.34 6.55 7.31
CA ASN A 138 18.13 7.26 7.70
C ASN A 138 17.72 6.98 9.16
N GLN A 139 17.63 8.04 9.96
CA GLN A 139 17.18 7.99 11.37
C GLN A 139 15.67 7.75 11.52
N GLN A 140 14.88 8.04 10.49
CA GLN A 140 13.42 7.92 10.51
C GLN A 140 12.96 6.47 10.71
N LEU A 141 13.70 5.50 10.19
CA LEU A 141 13.37 4.08 10.36
C LEU A 141 13.43 3.67 11.83
N ASP A 142 14.49 4.06 12.53
CA ASP A 142 14.66 3.77 13.95
C ASP A 142 13.60 4.49 14.80
N PHE A 143 13.31 5.75 14.47
CA PHE A 143 12.24 6.51 15.11
C PHE A 143 10.88 5.83 14.95
N LEU A 144 10.53 5.36 13.74
CA LEU A 144 9.24 4.71 13.50
C LEU A 144 9.12 3.36 14.22
N ILE A 145 10.20 2.58 14.27
CA ILE A 145 10.22 1.34 15.06
C ILE A 145 9.97 1.65 16.54
N ASP A 146 10.69 2.62 17.11
CA ASP A 146 10.50 3.04 18.51
C ASP A 146 9.07 3.58 18.75
N ALA A 147 8.55 4.42 17.86
CA ALA A 147 7.20 4.96 17.96
C ALA A 147 6.13 3.86 17.93
N CYS A 148 6.25 2.89 17.01
CA CYS A 148 5.35 1.74 16.94
C CYS A 148 5.36 0.93 18.24
N LEU A 149 6.55 0.64 18.78
CA LEU A 149 6.69 -0.08 20.03
C LEU A 149 6.12 0.71 21.22
N ARG A 150 6.31 2.03 21.29
CA ARG A 150 5.71 2.86 22.35
C ARG A 150 4.19 2.88 22.28
N ILE A 151 3.61 3.08 21.09
CA ILE A 151 2.16 3.05 20.90
C ILE A 151 1.60 1.69 21.32
N ALA A 152 2.25 0.61 20.87
CA ALA A 152 1.88 -0.74 21.28
C ALA A 152 2.00 -0.94 22.79
N SER A 153 3.00 -0.37 23.47
CA SER A 153 3.13 -0.50 24.93
C SER A 153 2.01 0.22 25.70
N LEU A 154 1.55 1.38 25.21
CA LEU A 154 0.56 2.22 25.88
C LEU A 154 -0.88 1.72 25.71
N LYS A 155 -1.16 0.97 24.65
CA LYS A 155 -2.51 0.47 24.37
C LYS A 155 -2.72 -0.93 24.95
N PRO A 156 -3.91 -1.23 25.50
CA PRO A 156 -4.26 -2.60 25.89
C PRO A 156 -4.49 -3.50 24.67
N LYS A 157 -5.02 -2.94 23.58
CA LYS A 157 -5.25 -3.63 22.30
C LYS A 157 -4.96 -2.67 21.15
N LEU A 158 -4.32 -3.18 20.10
CA LEU A 158 -4.06 -2.46 18.85
C LEU A 158 -5.23 -2.61 17.89
N THR A 159 -5.58 -1.51 17.24
CA THR A 159 -6.50 -1.50 16.11
C THR A 159 -5.75 -1.57 14.79
N ARG A 160 -6.47 -1.91 13.72
CA ARG A 160 -5.95 -2.04 12.36
C ARG A 160 -5.02 -0.90 11.90
N LEU A 161 -5.33 0.35 12.27
CA LEU A 161 -4.67 1.54 11.73
C LEU A 161 -3.61 2.13 12.67
N ASP A 162 -3.49 1.60 13.89
CA ASP A 162 -2.74 2.23 14.98
C ASP A 162 -1.25 2.46 14.66
N LEU A 163 -0.62 1.48 14.00
CA LEU A 163 0.83 1.49 13.71
C LEU A 163 1.16 1.87 12.26
N GLY A 164 0.13 2.04 11.42
CA GLY A 164 0.24 2.42 10.02
C GLY A 164 -0.39 3.79 9.77
N THR A 165 -1.52 3.81 9.08
CA THR A 165 -2.18 5.04 8.59
C THR A 165 -2.41 6.10 9.68
N THR A 166 -2.85 5.72 10.90
CA THR A 166 -3.10 6.68 11.98
C THR A 166 -1.80 7.33 12.45
N LEU A 167 -0.75 6.54 12.70
CA LEU A 167 0.56 7.05 13.09
C LEU A 167 1.14 7.96 12.00
N LEU A 168 1.17 7.49 10.75
CA LEU A 168 1.78 8.20 9.64
C LEU A 168 1.04 9.50 9.30
N SER A 169 -0.29 9.49 9.31
CA SER A 169 -1.08 10.69 9.06
C SER A 169 -0.92 11.73 10.17
N ASN A 170 -0.88 11.29 11.44
CA ASN A 170 -0.60 12.20 12.56
C ASN A 170 0.80 12.81 12.47
N LEU A 171 1.80 12.01 12.09
CA LEU A 171 3.16 12.51 11.85
C LEU A 171 3.20 13.51 10.69
N GLY A 172 2.51 13.22 9.57
CA GLY A 172 2.43 14.10 8.40
C GLY A 172 1.69 15.42 8.65
N ASN A 173 0.77 15.44 9.62
CA ASN A 173 0.14 16.68 10.08
C ASN A 173 1.09 17.53 10.94
N ALA A 174 2.06 16.91 11.60
CA ALA A 174 3.01 17.61 12.46
C ALA A 174 4.25 18.09 11.69
N ILE A 175 4.74 17.29 10.74
CA ILE A 175 5.94 17.58 9.94
C ILE A 175 5.75 17.16 8.47
N PRO A 176 6.39 17.85 7.51
CA PRO A 176 6.38 17.41 6.12
C PRO A 176 6.96 16.00 5.95
N ILE A 177 6.26 15.16 5.20
CA ILE A 177 6.70 13.81 4.85
C ILE A 177 6.83 13.70 3.33
N PRO A 178 7.92 13.13 2.79
CA PRO A 178 8.04 12.78 1.37
C PRO A 178 7.04 11.68 0.99
N LEU A 179 6.20 11.93 -0.03
CA LEU A 179 5.14 11.04 -0.46
C LEU A 179 5.22 10.70 -1.95
N LEU A 180 5.00 9.44 -2.31
CA LEU A 180 4.56 9.03 -3.64
C LEU A 180 3.12 9.46 -3.83
N THR A 181 2.85 10.08 -4.98
CA THR A 181 1.55 10.66 -5.33
C THR A 181 0.88 9.95 -6.51
N ASN A 182 1.56 8.97 -7.10
CA ASN A 182 1.14 8.13 -8.22
C ASN A 182 0.76 6.69 -7.79
N VAL A 183 0.34 6.51 -6.53
CA VAL A 183 -0.10 5.23 -5.97
C VAL A 183 -1.57 5.32 -5.61
N GLY A 184 -2.42 4.51 -6.27
CA GLY A 184 -3.86 4.52 -6.08
C GLY A 184 -4.34 3.59 -4.98
N MET A 185 -5.44 3.94 -4.31
CA MET A 185 -6.21 3.02 -3.47
C MET A 185 -7.53 2.73 -4.17
N LEU A 186 -7.68 1.54 -4.76
CA LEU A 186 -8.91 1.19 -5.48
C LEU A 186 -9.92 0.62 -4.49
N SER A 187 -10.88 1.45 -4.08
CA SER A 187 -12.03 0.99 -3.30
C SER A 187 -12.96 0.12 -4.16
N PRO A 188 -13.80 -0.75 -3.54
CA PRO A 188 -14.83 -1.49 -4.26
C PRO A 188 -15.72 -0.61 -5.14
N ASP A 189 -16.05 0.60 -4.69
CA ASP A 189 -16.80 1.55 -5.50
C ASP A 189 -16.06 1.96 -6.78
N MET A 190 -14.76 2.22 -6.72
CA MET A 190 -13.96 2.51 -7.91
C MET A 190 -13.79 1.27 -8.80
N MET A 191 -13.65 0.09 -8.20
CA MET A 191 -13.59 -1.18 -8.93
C MET A 191 -14.85 -1.41 -9.76
N ILE A 192 -16.03 -1.15 -9.19
CA ILE A 192 -17.31 -1.26 -9.89
C ILE A 192 -17.40 -0.23 -11.04
N ASP A 193 -16.86 0.98 -10.88
CA ASP A 193 -16.76 1.95 -11.98
C ASP A 193 -15.92 1.42 -13.14
N ILE A 194 -14.78 0.78 -12.84
CA ILE A 194 -13.88 0.21 -13.83
C ILE A 194 -14.55 -0.94 -14.62
N THR A 195 -15.30 -1.81 -13.94
CA THR A 195 -15.93 -2.98 -14.58
C THR A 195 -17.25 -2.67 -15.26
N SER A 196 -18.08 -1.82 -14.65
CA SER A 196 -19.42 -1.48 -15.15
C SER A 196 -19.42 -0.33 -16.16
N GLY A 197 -18.28 0.36 -16.33
CA GLY A 197 -18.16 1.51 -17.23
C GLY A 197 -18.80 2.79 -16.70
N THR A 198 -19.19 2.83 -15.42
CA THR A 198 -19.57 4.07 -14.73
C THR A 198 -18.31 4.87 -14.37
N ASP A 199 -18.46 6.13 -13.98
CA ASP A 199 -17.31 7.01 -13.71
C ASP A 199 -17.49 7.97 -12.52
N LEU A 200 -18.52 7.76 -11.70
CA LEU A 200 -18.85 8.65 -10.59
C LEU A 200 -17.70 8.79 -9.57
N TYR A 201 -17.18 7.66 -9.08
CA TYR A 201 -16.09 7.62 -8.13
C TYR A 201 -14.75 7.89 -8.80
N LEU A 202 -14.53 7.38 -10.02
CA LEU A 202 -13.29 7.65 -10.77
C LEU A 202 -13.11 9.13 -11.09
N LYS A 203 -14.16 9.86 -11.49
CA LYS A 203 -14.11 11.32 -11.70
C LYS A 203 -13.83 12.08 -10.42
N ALA A 204 -14.50 11.71 -9.32
CA ALA A 204 -14.26 12.34 -8.02
C ALA A 204 -12.84 12.10 -7.52
N TYR A 205 -12.31 10.89 -7.73
CA TYR A 205 -10.93 10.53 -7.42
C TYR A 205 -9.94 11.33 -8.26
N ALA A 206 -10.15 11.36 -9.58
CA ALA A 206 -9.27 12.05 -10.53
C ALA A 206 -9.18 13.56 -10.27
N ALA A 207 -10.25 14.19 -9.79
CA ALA A 207 -10.25 15.60 -9.40
C ALA A 207 -9.27 15.92 -8.25
N LYS A 208 -8.81 14.90 -7.50
CA LYS A 208 -7.88 15.02 -6.36
C LYS A 208 -6.55 14.31 -6.58
N MET A 209 -6.37 13.64 -7.71
CA MET A 209 -5.08 13.07 -8.09
C MET A 209 -4.04 14.17 -8.24
N MET A 210 -2.83 13.87 -7.76
CA MET A 210 -1.67 14.76 -7.83
C MET A 210 -0.73 14.38 -8.98
N ALA A 211 -0.81 13.15 -9.47
CA ALA A 211 -0.11 12.61 -10.62
C ALA A 211 -0.93 11.46 -11.22
N PRO A 212 -0.72 11.08 -12.49
CA PRO A 212 -1.23 9.83 -13.03
C PRO A 212 -0.77 8.65 -12.16
N LEU A 213 -1.66 7.71 -11.90
CA LEU A 213 -1.33 6.51 -11.14
C LEU A 213 -0.43 5.60 -11.98
N ALA A 214 0.56 4.99 -11.35
CA ALA A 214 1.44 3.98 -11.95
C ALA A 214 1.15 2.56 -11.40
N CYS A 215 0.61 2.51 -10.19
CA CYS A 215 0.19 1.30 -9.51
C CYS A 215 -0.99 1.60 -8.59
N ALA A 216 -1.65 0.55 -8.11
CA ALA A 216 -2.68 0.70 -7.09
C ALA A 216 -2.77 -0.49 -6.14
N ASN A 217 -3.06 -0.20 -4.88
CA ASN A 217 -3.42 -1.18 -3.88
C ASN A 217 -4.90 -1.56 -4.07
N MET A 218 -5.16 -2.87 -4.12
CA MET A 218 -6.49 -3.43 -4.33
C MET A 218 -7.34 -3.51 -3.05
N CYS A 219 -6.82 -3.05 -1.92
CA CYS A 219 -7.53 -3.01 -0.64
C CYS A 219 -8.06 -4.39 -0.24
N ALA A 220 -7.22 -5.43 -0.25
CA ALA A 220 -7.58 -6.84 -0.04
C ALA A 220 -8.46 -7.09 1.21
N SER A 221 -8.31 -6.24 2.23
CA SER A 221 -9.14 -6.26 3.43
C SER A 221 -10.65 -6.01 3.22
N LEU A 222 -11.04 -5.58 2.03
CA LEU A 222 -12.42 -5.30 1.64
C LEU A 222 -13.04 -6.44 0.81
N VAL A 223 -12.26 -7.48 0.49
CA VAL A 223 -12.75 -8.70 -0.16
C VAL A 223 -13.89 -9.31 0.68
N GLY A 224 -14.94 -9.75 0.01
CA GLY A 224 -16.14 -10.33 0.63
C GLY A 224 -17.09 -9.31 1.23
N ARG A 225 -16.78 -8.00 1.18
CA ARG A 225 -17.75 -6.94 1.50
C ARG A 225 -18.57 -6.58 0.27
N SER A 226 -19.75 -6.01 0.48
CA SER A 226 -20.57 -5.48 -0.61
C SER A 226 -20.44 -3.97 -0.68
N SER A 227 -20.40 -3.43 -1.91
CA SER A 227 -20.60 -2.01 -2.17
C SER A 227 -21.54 -1.84 -3.36
N ARG A 228 -22.49 -0.90 -3.25
CA ARG A 228 -23.53 -0.66 -4.28
C ARG A 228 -24.22 -1.96 -4.74
N ASP A 229 -24.54 -2.84 -3.79
CA ASP A 229 -25.14 -4.16 -4.00
C ASP A 229 -24.31 -5.14 -4.85
N VAL A 230 -23.05 -4.79 -5.15
CA VAL A 230 -22.08 -5.67 -5.82
C VAL A 230 -21.16 -6.28 -4.77
N ALA A 231 -21.01 -7.61 -4.81
CA ALA A 231 -20.05 -8.31 -3.97
C ALA A 231 -18.62 -8.03 -4.43
N SER A 232 -17.73 -7.70 -3.50
CA SER A 232 -16.29 -7.55 -3.75
C SER A 232 -15.62 -8.92 -3.72
N ASP A 233 -15.96 -9.78 -4.69
CA ASP A 233 -15.45 -11.13 -4.80
C ASP A 233 -14.14 -11.20 -5.61
N ASN A 234 -13.52 -12.38 -5.70
CA ASN A 234 -12.27 -12.55 -6.45
C ASN A 234 -12.42 -12.19 -7.94
N LEU A 235 -13.60 -12.41 -8.53
CA LEU A 235 -13.85 -12.12 -9.95
C LEU A 235 -13.79 -10.61 -10.23
N LEU A 236 -14.39 -9.79 -9.36
CA LEU A 236 -14.29 -8.33 -9.46
C LEU A 236 -12.83 -7.87 -9.46
N TYR A 237 -12.02 -8.39 -8.54
CA TYR A 237 -10.61 -8.04 -8.42
C TYR A 237 -9.81 -8.44 -9.66
N GLU A 238 -10.00 -9.66 -10.15
CA GLU A 238 -9.36 -10.16 -11.37
C GLU A 238 -9.69 -9.29 -12.60
N GLN A 239 -10.97 -8.95 -12.78
CA GLN A 239 -11.42 -8.09 -13.88
C GLN A 239 -10.81 -6.70 -13.83
N VAL A 240 -10.73 -6.09 -12.64
CA VAL A 240 -10.13 -4.77 -12.46
C VAL A 240 -8.63 -4.80 -12.74
N ILE A 241 -7.91 -5.79 -12.20
CA ILE A 241 -6.48 -5.95 -12.43
C ILE A 241 -6.19 -6.12 -13.92
N ASN A 242 -6.93 -6.99 -14.62
CA ASN A 242 -6.75 -7.20 -16.05
C ASN A 242 -6.98 -5.89 -16.83
N LYS A 243 -8.07 -5.15 -16.54
CA LYS A 243 -8.32 -3.85 -17.17
C LYS A 243 -7.21 -2.84 -16.90
N CYS A 244 -6.67 -2.77 -15.68
CA CYS A 244 -5.55 -1.91 -15.35
C CYS A 244 -4.30 -2.28 -16.17
N LEU A 245 -3.97 -3.57 -16.24
CA LEU A 245 -2.80 -4.07 -16.97
C LEU A 245 -2.92 -3.89 -18.49
N GLU A 246 -4.05 -4.28 -19.08
CA GLU A 246 -4.31 -4.16 -20.52
C GLU A 246 -4.28 -2.70 -21.00
N SER A 247 -4.83 -1.80 -20.18
CA SER A 247 -4.88 -0.37 -20.48
C SER A 247 -3.64 0.40 -20.04
N LYS A 248 -2.66 -0.26 -19.40
CA LYS A 248 -1.49 0.37 -18.76
C LYS A 248 -1.87 1.54 -17.84
N GLY A 249 -2.97 1.38 -17.11
CA GLY A 249 -3.48 2.39 -16.18
C GLY A 249 -4.41 3.43 -16.79
N GLU A 250 -4.62 3.47 -18.11
CA GLU A 250 -5.52 4.45 -18.73
C GLU A 250 -6.94 4.34 -18.13
N VAL A 251 -7.41 3.14 -17.78
CA VAL A 251 -8.74 2.96 -17.18
C VAL A 251 -8.95 3.72 -15.87
N VAL A 252 -7.88 3.94 -15.08
CA VAL A 252 -7.93 4.72 -13.84
C VAL A 252 -7.47 6.17 -14.01
N ASN A 253 -6.70 6.44 -15.07
CA ASN A 253 -6.12 7.75 -15.35
C ASN A 253 -6.94 8.61 -16.33
N ARG A 254 -7.91 8.05 -17.05
CA ARG A 254 -8.69 8.71 -18.13
C ARG A 254 -9.38 10.04 -17.77
N HIS A 255 -9.56 10.33 -16.49
CA HIS A 255 -10.18 11.58 -16.00
C HIS A 255 -9.18 12.52 -15.33
N PHE A 256 -7.90 12.15 -15.26
CA PHE A 256 -6.86 13.00 -14.72
C PHE A 256 -6.60 14.18 -15.67
N ILE A 257 -6.56 15.38 -15.12
CA ILE A 257 -6.21 16.60 -15.85
C ILE A 257 -4.97 17.19 -15.17
N PRO A 258 -3.83 17.29 -15.87
CA PRO A 258 -2.64 17.95 -15.34
C PRO A 258 -2.98 19.38 -14.89
N ARG A 259 -2.49 19.78 -13.72
CA ARG A 259 -2.65 21.14 -13.18
C ARG A 259 -1.40 21.97 -13.41
#